data_AF-A0A1F9SG37-F1
#
_entry.id   AF-A0A1F9SG37-F1
#
_cell.length_a   1.000
_cell.length_b   1.000
_cell.length_c   1.000
_cell.angle_alpha   90.00
_cell.angle_beta   90.00
_cell.angle_gamma   90.00
#
_symmetry.space_group_name_H-M   'P 1'
#
loop_
_entity.id
_entity.type
_entity.pdbx_description
1 polymer ?
#
loop_
_entity_poly.entity_id
_entity_poly.type
_entity_poly.pdbx_seq_one_letter_code
_entity_poly.pdbx_strand_id
1 'polypeptide(L)'
;MTKTMKLMAAAAVVAAASLAGWGQAAFCAPKIAAVTVYITGEVQVKRTGEKAFAELKVNDMLYPGDNIKTGPGARAGLVTKGGAEVRLNENSNFEISGAGKLREMLNLSVGQLWTRMLHKMAKINVRTPSAVCAVRGTEADIEQRSLLTVKVYEGHVDVQNSLGKQSLKAGQMTTVAGANAAPEAAKAMSGGDAGKWQEDVKVSDYDKFVKLMEESAASGKKLKTSVKMPDGTVKQIEGGLKKK
;
A
#
# COMPACT_ATOMS: atom_id res chain seq x y z
N MET A 1 -7.99 44.58 -78.07
CA MET A 1 -8.66 44.84 -76.76
C MET A 1 -7.60 45.38 -75.81
N THR A 2 -7.70 46.68 -75.55
CA THR A 2 -6.69 47.53 -74.92
C THR A 2 -7.08 47.91 -73.50
N LYS A 3 -6.09 47.86 -72.59
CA LYS A 3 -5.89 48.67 -71.37
C LYS A 3 -7.11 49.00 -70.48
N THR A 4 -6.98 48.70 -69.19
CA THR A 4 -6.86 49.73 -68.13
C THR A 4 -6.43 49.12 -66.80
N MET A 5 -5.88 49.97 -65.94
CA MET A 5 -4.90 49.74 -64.91
C MET A 5 -5.36 50.47 -63.63
N LYS A 6 -4.90 49.98 -62.46
CA LYS A 6 -4.86 50.60 -61.11
C LYS A 6 -6.11 50.54 -60.21
N LEU A 7 -5.90 50.03 -58.98
CA LEU A 7 -6.01 50.73 -57.66
C LEU A 7 -6.00 49.63 -56.57
N MET A 8 -4.91 49.44 -55.83
CA MET A 8 -4.56 50.05 -54.52
C MET A 8 -5.01 49.23 -53.30
N ALA A 9 -4.14 49.28 -52.28
CA ALA A 9 -4.31 48.90 -50.87
C ALA A 9 -4.28 47.41 -50.52
N ALA A 10 -3.75 46.95 -49.39
CA ALA A 10 -2.82 47.44 -48.38
C ALA A 10 -2.62 46.26 -47.42
N ALA A 11 -1.50 46.25 -46.70
CA ALA A 11 -1.04 45.20 -45.80
C ALA A 11 -2.00 44.87 -44.63
N ALA A 12 -2.07 43.58 -44.26
CA ALA A 12 -1.87 43.07 -42.89
C ALA A 12 -2.17 41.55 -42.84
N VAL A 13 -1.15 40.71 -43.04
CA VAL A 13 -1.24 39.28 -42.67
C VAL A 13 -0.78 39.17 -41.22
N VAL A 14 -1.74 39.19 -40.28
CA VAL A 14 -1.49 38.74 -38.91
C VAL A 14 -1.50 37.21 -38.95
N ALA A 15 -0.33 36.60 -38.92
CA ALA A 15 -0.18 35.17 -38.71
C ALA A 15 -0.65 34.82 -37.29
N ALA A 16 -1.86 34.28 -37.18
CA ALA A 16 -2.35 33.67 -35.95
C ALA A 16 -1.54 32.39 -35.68
N ALA A 17 -0.47 32.52 -34.90
CA ALA A 17 0.29 31.40 -34.39
C ALA A 17 -0.60 30.58 -33.44
N SER A 18 -0.91 29.37 -33.87
CA SER A 18 -1.59 28.32 -33.13
C SER A 18 -0.80 27.95 -31.87
N LEU A 19 -1.22 28.49 -30.72
CA LEU A 19 -0.86 27.91 -29.42
C LEU A 19 -1.71 26.65 -29.23
N ALA A 20 -1.19 25.54 -29.76
CA ALA A 20 -1.61 24.21 -29.34
C ALA A 20 -1.38 24.10 -27.83
N GLY A 21 -2.46 24.27 -27.07
CA GLY A 21 -2.49 24.01 -25.64
C GLY A 21 -2.21 22.53 -25.41
N TRP A 22 -0.94 22.19 -25.22
CA TRP A 22 -0.57 20.94 -24.59
C TRP A 22 -0.99 21.08 -23.13
N GLY A 23 -2.20 20.58 -22.85
CA GLY A 23 -2.66 20.37 -21.48
C GLY A 23 -1.61 19.53 -20.77
N GLN A 24 -0.81 20.18 -19.93
CA GLN A 24 0.01 19.47 -18.97
C GLN A 24 -0.98 18.74 -18.06
N ALA A 25 -1.17 17.44 -18.31
CA ALA A 25 -1.79 16.56 -17.34
C ALA A 25 -1.03 16.77 -16.03
N ALA A 26 -1.68 17.42 -15.07
CA ALA A 26 -1.09 17.69 -13.77
C ALA A 26 -0.79 16.34 -13.13
N PHE A 27 0.47 15.90 -13.24
CA PHE A 27 0.97 14.70 -12.58
C PHE A 27 1.00 15.02 -11.08
N CYS A 28 -0.12 14.77 -10.41
CA CYS A 28 -0.18 14.85 -8.96
C CYS A 28 0.70 13.71 -8.44
N ALA A 29 1.79 14.07 -7.74
CA ALA A 29 2.70 13.08 -7.18
C ALA A 29 1.91 12.06 -6.33
N PRO A 30 2.09 10.74 -6.54
CA PRO A 30 1.35 9.73 -5.81
C PRO A 30 1.64 9.86 -4.31
N LYS A 31 0.59 9.81 -3.49
CA LYS A 31 0.72 9.90 -2.03
C LYS A 31 1.31 8.59 -1.51
N ILE A 32 2.37 8.68 -0.71
CA ILE A 32 2.96 7.51 -0.03
C ILE A 32 1.89 6.81 0.81
N ALA A 33 1.79 5.49 0.65
CA ALA A 33 0.82 4.64 1.33
C ALA A 33 1.47 3.79 2.43
N ALA A 34 2.70 3.34 2.22
CA ALA A 34 3.49 2.61 3.21
C ALA A 34 4.99 2.80 2.97
N VAL A 35 5.79 2.36 3.93
CA VAL A 35 7.26 2.27 3.80
C VAL A 35 7.69 0.86 4.17
N THR A 36 8.60 0.30 3.39
CA THR A 36 9.20 -1.00 3.69
C THR A 36 10.23 -0.85 4.81
N VAL A 37 10.09 -1.62 5.88
CA VAL A 37 10.95 -1.54 7.08
C VAL A 37 11.79 -2.78 7.32
N TYR A 38 11.46 -3.90 6.65
CA TYR A 38 12.19 -5.15 6.79
C TYR A 38 12.08 -5.98 5.53
N ILE A 39 13.18 -6.63 5.14
CA ILE A 39 13.22 -7.60 4.05
C ILE A 39 14.20 -8.71 4.43
N THR A 40 13.82 -9.94 4.16
CA THR A 40 14.72 -11.09 4.08
C THR A 40 14.31 -11.96 2.90
N GLY A 41 15.28 -12.57 2.21
CA GLY A 41 15.04 -13.34 0.99
C GLY A 41 14.60 -12.48 -0.19
N GLU A 42 14.01 -13.13 -1.21
CA GLU A 42 13.57 -12.48 -2.43
C GLU A 42 12.20 -11.81 -2.25
N VAL A 43 12.20 -10.48 -2.27
CA VAL A 43 10.99 -9.66 -2.24
C VAL A 43 10.99 -8.72 -3.42
N GLN A 44 9.89 -8.71 -4.16
CA GLN A 44 9.76 -7.92 -5.38
C GLN A 44 8.54 -7.01 -5.32
N VAL A 45 8.59 -5.87 -6.01
CA VAL A 45 7.49 -4.94 -6.19
C VAL A 45 7.26 -4.66 -7.67
N LYS A 46 6.01 -4.70 -8.09
CA LYS A 46 5.55 -4.17 -9.38
C LYS A 46 4.79 -2.88 -9.11
N ARG A 47 5.31 -1.77 -9.63
CA ARG A 47 4.70 -0.45 -9.44
C ARG A 47 3.44 -0.30 -10.29
N THR A 48 2.54 0.58 -9.87
CA THR A 48 1.35 0.93 -10.65
C THR A 48 1.71 1.41 -12.05
N GLY A 49 1.15 0.75 -13.08
CA GLY A 49 1.41 1.08 -14.49
C GLY A 49 2.62 0.38 -15.09
N GLU A 50 3.45 -0.27 -14.27
CA GLU A 50 4.57 -1.09 -14.74
C GLU A 50 4.13 -2.53 -15.00
N LYS A 51 4.86 -3.20 -15.91
CA LYS A 51 4.60 -4.60 -16.26
C LYS A 51 5.49 -5.59 -15.51
N ALA A 52 6.70 -5.16 -15.16
CA ALA A 52 7.71 -6.02 -14.55
C ALA A 52 7.77 -5.85 -13.04
N PHE A 53 8.16 -6.92 -12.35
CA PHE A 53 8.56 -6.86 -10.96
C PHE A 53 10.03 -6.44 -10.87
N ALA A 54 10.35 -5.59 -9.91
CA ALA A 54 11.70 -5.20 -9.53
C ALA A 54 11.95 -5.57 -8.07
N GLU A 55 13.21 -5.65 -7.66
CA GLU A 55 13.58 -5.87 -6.25
C GLU A 55 12.99 -4.77 -5.36
N LEU A 56 12.34 -5.17 -4.25
CA LEU A 56 11.91 -4.25 -3.21
C LEU A 56 13.05 -4.09 -2.19
N LYS A 57 13.30 -2.86 -1.72
CA LYS A 57 14.36 -2.58 -0.74
C LYS A 57 13.81 -2.01 0.56
N VAL A 58 14.56 -2.18 1.64
CA VAL A 58 14.28 -1.50 2.91
C VAL A 58 14.36 0.01 2.69
N ASN A 59 13.44 0.75 3.31
CA ASN A 59 13.16 2.18 3.14
C ASN A 59 12.49 2.58 1.83
N ASP A 60 12.14 1.62 0.95
CA ASP A 60 11.34 1.96 -0.22
C ASP A 60 9.97 2.50 0.19
N MET A 61 9.58 3.61 -0.44
CA MET A 61 8.22 4.13 -0.35
C MET A 61 7.32 3.30 -1.27
N LEU A 62 6.18 2.89 -0.72
CA LEU A 62 5.15 2.17 -1.45
C LEU A 62 3.96 3.08 -1.71
N TYR A 63 3.38 2.92 -2.88
CA TYR A 63 2.30 3.75 -3.38
C TYR A 63 1.03 2.94 -3.61
N PRO A 64 -0.14 3.58 -3.64
CA PRO A 64 -1.37 2.89 -3.98
C PRO A 64 -1.30 2.24 -5.37
N GLY A 65 -1.71 0.98 -5.44
CA GLY A 65 -1.65 0.07 -6.59
C GLY A 65 -0.34 -0.73 -6.72
N ASP A 66 0.66 -0.48 -5.87
CA ASP A 66 1.88 -1.29 -5.85
C ASP A 66 1.55 -2.72 -5.41
N ASN A 67 2.09 -3.69 -6.15
CA ASN A 67 1.94 -5.11 -5.88
C ASN A 67 3.27 -5.70 -5.42
N ILE A 68 3.30 -6.32 -4.24
CA ILE A 68 4.47 -6.91 -3.61
C ILE A 68 4.35 -8.44 -3.63
N LYS A 69 5.44 -9.11 -4.01
CA LYS A 69 5.57 -10.56 -3.97
C LYS A 69 6.72 -10.98 -3.05
N THR A 70 6.49 -12.01 -2.26
CA THR A 70 7.52 -12.68 -1.46
C THR A 70 7.76 -14.09 -2.02
N GLY A 71 9.01 -14.44 -2.27
CA GLY A 71 9.40 -15.79 -2.69
C GLY A 71 9.40 -16.81 -1.53
N PRO A 72 9.86 -18.06 -1.80
CA PRO A 72 10.09 -19.06 -0.77
C PRO A 72 11.12 -18.58 0.27
N GLY A 73 10.83 -18.78 1.56
CA GLY A 73 11.67 -18.33 2.68
C GLY A 73 11.77 -16.81 2.85
N ALA A 74 11.17 -16.02 1.97
CA ALA A 74 11.25 -14.56 2.00
C ALA A 74 10.19 -13.96 2.93
N ARG A 75 10.52 -12.83 3.56
CA ARG A 75 9.57 -12.06 4.39
C ARG A 75 9.77 -10.58 4.17
N ALA A 76 8.69 -9.81 4.30
CA ALA A 76 8.73 -8.36 4.24
C ALA A 76 7.97 -7.76 5.41
N GLY A 77 8.48 -6.66 5.98
CA GLY A 77 7.77 -5.84 6.95
C GLY A 77 7.52 -4.46 6.36
N LEU A 78 6.28 -3.98 6.47
CA LEU A 78 5.83 -2.70 5.97
C LEU A 78 5.16 -1.94 7.11
N VAL A 79 5.26 -0.62 7.09
CA VAL A 79 4.42 0.23 7.94
C VAL A 79 3.62 1.17 7.05
N THR A 80 2.31 1.10 7.21
CA THR A 80 1.36 1.90 6.47
C THR A 80 1.27 3.30 7.05
N LYS A 81 0.94 4.28 6.21
CA LYS A 81 0.65 5.65 6.62
C LYS A 81 -0.50 5.75 7.64
N GLY A 82 -1.41 4.77 7.65
CA GLY A 82 -2.52 4.69 8.60
C GLY A 82 -2.12 4.19 10.00
N GLY A 83 -0.82 3.95 10.24
CA GLY A 83 -0.33 3.49 11.55
C GLY A 83 -0.54 2.00 11.79
N ALA A 84 -0.59 1.19 10.74
CA ALA A 84 -0.57 -0.26 10.84
C ALA A 84 0.78 -0.82 10.38
N GLU A 85 1.35 -1.70 11.19
CA GLU A 85 2.41 -2.60 10.77
C GLU A 85 1.82 -3.81 10.05
N VAL A 86 2.43 -4.19 8.93
CA VAL A 86 2.04 -5.33 8.11
C VAL A 86 3.28 -6.17 7.83
N ARG A 87 3.26 -7.44 8.20
CA ARG A 87 4.31 -8.41 7.87
C ARG A 87 3.77 -9.36 6.82
N LEU A 88 4.51 -9.59 5.75
CA LEU A 88 4.22 -10.56 4.71
C LEU A 88 5.10 -11.78 4.93
N ASN A 89 4.49 -12.96 4.98
CA ASN A 89 5.21 -14.22 5.02
C ASN A 89 5.58 -14.68 3.60
N GLU A 90 6.32 -15.77 3.49
CA GLU A 90 6.73 -16.36 2.21
C GLU A 90 5.56 -16.70 1.27
N ASN A 91 5.85 -16.74 -0.03
CA ASN A 91 4.91 -17.13 -1.07
C ASN A 91 3.61 -16.30 -1.04
N SER A 92 3.73 -15.00 -0.80
CA SER A 92 2.60 -14.07 -0.73
C SER A 92 2.55 -13.14 -1.93
N ASN A 93 1.33 -12.80 -2.35
CA ASN A 93 1.04 -11.78 -3.35
C ASN A 93 0.06 -10.77 -2.76
N PHE A 94 0.59 -9.58 -2.52
CA PHE A 94 -0.02 -8.51 -1.74
C PHE A 94 -0.11 -7.24 -2.59
N GLU A 95 -1.17 -6.47 -2.46
CA GLU A 95 -1.31 -5.17 -3.11
C GLU A 95 -1.83 -4.14 -2.12
N ILE A 96 -1.21 -2.96 -2.14
CA ILE A 96 -1.75 -1.79 -1.45
C ILE A 96 -2.83 -1.20 -2.35
N SER A 97 -4.09 -1.24 -1.95
CA SER A 97 -5.16 -0.86 -2.88
C SER A 97 -5.05 0.59 -3.33
N GLY A 98 -5.01 0.79 -4.65
CA GLY A 98 -5.10 2.09 -5.30
C GLY A 98 -6.51 2.65 -5.43
N ALA A 99 -7.53 1.82 -5.17
CA ALA A 99 -8.90 2.09 -5.59
C ALA A 99 -9.89 2.10 -4.41
N GLY A 100 -10.82 3.06 -4.42
CA GLY A 100 -11.99 3.08 -3.55
C GLY A 100 -12.02 4.19 -2.51
N LYS A 101 -13.17 4.32 -1.83
CA LYS A 101 -13.41 5.30 -0.76
C LYS A 101 -12.75 4.91 0.57
N LEU A 102 -12.41 3.63 0.73
CA LEU A 102 -11.76 3.07 1.92
C LEU A 102 -10.26 3.35 1.84
N ARG A 103 -9.84 4.46 2.46
CA ARG A 103 -8.45 4.64 2.88
C ARG A 103 -8.13 3.45 3.81
N GLU A 104 -7.02 2.74 3.60
CA GLU A 104 -6.59 1.52 4.37
C GLU A 104 -7.13 0.17 3.89
N MET A 105 -7.36 -0.01 2.58
CA MET A 105 -7.61 -1.35 2.00
C MET A 105 -6.32 -1.99 1.49
N LEU A 106 -6.06 -3.21 1.92
CA LEU A 106 -5.00 -4.09 1.45
C LEU A 106 -5.62 -5.31 0.77
N ASN A 107 -5.03 -5.78 -0.31
CA ASN A 107 -5.46 -7.00 -0.98
C ASN A 107 -4.41 -8.09 -0.80
N LEU A 108 -4.81 -9.25 -0.28
CA LEU A 108 -3.99 -10.45 -0.22
C LEU A 108 -4.60 -11.49 -1.16
N SER A 109 -3.97 -11.70 -2.32
CA SER A 109 -4.45 -12.65 -3.32
C SER A 109 -4.17 -14.09 -2.88
N VAL A 110 -2.97 -14.32 -2.34
CA VAL A 110 -2.50 -15.61 -1.81
C VAL A 110 -1.36 -15.35 -0.83
N GLY A 111 -1.17 -16.25 0.12
CA GLY A 111 -0.09 -16.24 1.09
C GLY A 111 -0.60 -15.89 2.49
N GLN A 112 0.24 -15.25 3.29
CA GLN A 112 -0.07 -14.94 4.68
C GLN A 112 0.49 -13.58 5.05
N LEU A 113 -0.31 -12.83 5.79
CA LEU A 113 0.14 -11.60 6.41
C LEU A 113 -0.27 -11.55 7.87
N TRP A 114 0.53 -10.83 8.64
CA TRP A 114 0.21 -10.48 10.01
C TRP A 114 0.13 -8.96 10.11
N THR A 115 -0.77 -8.46 10.94
CA THR A 115 -0.96 -7.02 11.15
C THR A 115 -0.96 -6.68 12.62
N ARG A 116 -0.41 -5.51 12.95
CA ARG A 116 -0.49 -4.90 14.28
C ARG A 116 -0.74 -3.41 14.15
N MET A 117 -1.75 -2.92 14.88
CA MET A 117 -2.08 -1.51 14.91
C MET A 117 -1.12 -0.77 15.87
N LEU A 118 -0.46 0.29 15.40
CA LEU A 118 0.52 1.06 16.18
C LEU A 118 -0.13 2.13 17.07
N HIS A 119 -1.41 2.45 16.83
CA HIS A 119 -2.17 3.36 17.68
C HIS A 119 -3.67 3.00 17.68
N LYS A 120 -4.41 3.47 18.69
CA LYS A 120 -5.83 3.10 18.91
C LYS A 120 -6.78 3.38 17.74
N MET A 121 -6.50 4.42 16.95
CA MET A 121 -7.34 4.81 15.80
C MET A 121 -6.99 4.07 14.50
N ALA A 122 -5.92 3.26 14.49
CA ALA A 122 -5.49 2.55 13.29
C ALA A 122 -6.44 1.39 13.03
N LYS A 123 -6.76 1.22 11.76
CA LYS A 123 -7.61 0.16 11.27
C LYS A 123 -7.15 -0.24 9.88
N ILE A 124 -7.41 -1.48 9.51
CA ILE A 124 -7.07 -1.96 8.18
C ILE A 124 -8.12 -2.94 7.69
N ASN A 125 -8.38 -2.93 6.39
CA ASN A 125 -9.24 -3.93 5.76
C ASN A 125 -8.38 -4.78 4.86
N VAL A 126 -8.34 -6.08 5.10
CA VAL A 126 -7.62 -7.04 4.27
C VAL A 126 -8.65 -7.79 3.44
N ARG A 127 -8.66 -7.51 2.14
CA ARG A 127 -9.48 -8.21 1.16
C ARG A 127 -8.73 -9.44 0.69
N THR A 128 -9.42 -10.57 0.70
CA THR A 128 -8.98 -11.83 0.10
C THR A 128 -10.02 -12.28 -0.93
N PRO A 129 -9.73 -13.29 -1.76
CA PRO A 129 -10.74 -13.93 -2.61
C PRO A 129 -11.93 -14.50 -1.83
N SER A 130 -11.73 -14.91 -0.56
CA SER A 130 -12.77 -15.60 0.22
C SER A 130 -13.65 -14.64 1.04
N ALA A 131 -13.05 -13.59 1.62
CA ALA A 131 -13.73 -12.62 2.47
C ALA A 131 -12.92 -11.32 2.65
N VAL A 132 -13.57 -10.31 3.24
CA VAL A 132 -12.92 -9.11 3.76
C VAL A 132 -12.78 -9.23 5.28
N CYS A 133 -11.56 -9.01 5.76
CA CYS A 133 -11.21 -9.00 7.18
C CYS A 133 -11.01 -7.54 7.62
N ALA A 134 -11.93 -7.01 8.41
CA ALA A 134 -11.83 -5.66 8.98
C ALA A 134 -11.18 -5.74 10.37
N VAL A 135 -9.92 -5.33 10.44
CA VAL A 135 -9.06 -5.40 11.63
C VAL A 135 -9.14 -4.07 12.37
N ARG A 136 -9.57 -4.09 13.64
CA ARG A 136 -9.75 -2.91 14.49
C ARG A 136 -9.08 -3.09 15.85
N GLY A 137 -8.02 -2.31 16.11
CA GLY A 137 -7.29 -2.33 17.39
C GLY A 137 -6.67 -3.69 17.71
N THR A 138 -6.14 -4.40 16.71
CA THR A 138 -5.72 -5.81 16.83
C THR A 138 -4.27 -6.05 16.46
N GLU A 139 -3.77 -7.14 17.01
CA GLU A 139 -2.83 -8.03 16.37
C GLU A 139 -3.56 -9.24 15.75
N ALA A 140 -3.42 -9.46 14.44
CA ALA A 140 -4.11 -10.54 13.73
C ALA A 140 -3.23 -11.17 12.62
N ASP A 141 -3.40 -12.48 12.42
CA ASP A 141 -2.80 -13.25 11.32
C ASP A 141 -3.90 -13.67 10.34
N ILE A 142 -3.65 -13.44 9.05
CA ILE A 142 -4.59 -13.68 7.95
C ILE A 142 -3.84 -14.48 6.89
N GLU A 143 -4.24 -15.72 6.69
CA GLU A 143 -3.68 -16.61 5.68
C GLU A 143 -4.74 -16.95 4.64
N GLN A 144 -4.41 -16.74 3.36
CA GLN A 144 -5.23 -17.13 2.23
C GLN A 144 -4.45 -18.12 1.36
N ARG A 145 -4.82 -19.39 1.42
CA ARG A 145 -4.31 -20.45 0.54
C ARG A 145 -5.48 -21.22 -0.06
N SER A 146 -5.60 -22.51 0.24
CA SER A 146 -6.75 -23.35 -0.12
C SER A 146 -8.03 -22.88 0.57
N LEU A 147 -7.91 -22.35 1.79
CA LEU A 147 -8.96 -21.69 2.54
C LEU A 147 -8.41 -20.41 3.17
N LEU A 148 -9.30 -19.53 3.62
CA LEU A 148 -8.96 -18.37 4.43
C LEU A 148 -8.95 -18.75 5.90
N THR A 149 -7.83 -18.53 6.59
CA THR A 149 -7.71 -18.66 8.04
C THR A 149 -7.47 -17.27 8.64
N VAL A 150 -8.24 -16.91 9.67
CA VAL A 150 -8.06 -15.65 10.41
C VAL A 150 -7.89 -15.96 11.88
N LYS A 151 -6.81 -15.46 12.47
CA LYS A 151 -6.44 -15.64 13.89
C LYS A 151 -6.29 -14.28 14.55
N VAL A 152 -6.86 -14.10 15.74
CA VAL A 152 -6.88 -12.82 16.45
C VAL A 152 -6.16 -12.94 17.77
N TYR A 153 -5.02 -12.27 17.92
CA TYR A 153 -4.21 -12.28 19.13
C TYR A 153 -4.63 -11.18 20.11
N GLU A 154 -4.98 -9.98 19.61
CA GLU A 154 -5.48 -8.86 20.43
C GLU A 154 -6.70 -8.21 19.78
N GLY A 155 -7.58 -7.53 20.50
CA GLY A 155 -8.67 -6.75 19.88
C GLY A 155 -9.77 -7.59 19.22
N HIS A 156 -10.28 -7.13 18.06
CA HIS A 156 -11.32 -7.83 17.30
C HIS A 156 -11.21 -7.68 15.77
N VAL A 157 -11.59 -8.74 15.05
CA VAL A 157 -11.65 -8.77 13.59
C VAL A 157 -13.04 -9.17 13.13
N ASP A 158 -13.62 -8.41 12.20
CA ASP A 158 -14.83 -8.82 11.48
C ASP A 158 -14.44 -9.48 10.16
N VAL A 159 -14.83 -10.74 9.97
CA VAL A 159 -14.66 -11.48 8.72
C VAL A 159 -16.02 -11.54 8.02
N GLN A 160 -16.12 -11.05 6.79
CA GLN A 160 -17.39 -11.00 6.08
C GLN A 160 -17.26 -11.21 4.57
N ASN A 161 -18.27 -11.84 4.00
CA ASN A 161 -18.52 -11.90 2.56
C ASN A 161 -20.03 -11.75 2.28
N SER A 162 -20.47 -12.02 1.06
CA SER A 162 -21.89 -11.92 0.68
C SER A 162 -22.80 -12.96 1.35
N LEU A 163 -22.21 -14.03 1.92
CA LEU A 163 -22.95 -15.16 2.48
C LEU A 163 -23.08 -15.06 4.00
N GLY A 164 -22.25 -14.25 4.67
CA GLY A 164 -22.32 -14.08 6.10
C GLY A 164 -21.22 -13.20 6.69
N LYS A 165 -21.31 -13.02 8.01
CA LYS A 165 -20.35 -12.28 8.82
C LYS A 165 -20.06 -13.06 10.09
N GLN A 166 -18.79 -13.14 10.46
CA GLN A 166 -18.31 -13.65 11.74
C GLN A 166 -17.43 -12.59 12.40
N SER A 167 -17.73 -12.26 13.66
CA SER A 167 -16.84 -11.44 14.49
C SER A 167 -15.97 -12.33 15.36
N LEU A 168 -14.68 -12.00 15.43
CA LEU A 168 -13.66 -12.66 16.24
C LEU A 168 -13.15 -11.70 17.30
N LYS A 169 -12.91 -12.22 18.50
CA LYS A 169 -12.22 -11.56 19.61
C LYS A 169 -10.82 -12.16 19.79
N ALA A 170 -9.99 -11.49 20.58
CA ALA A 170 -8.70 -12.04 21.03
C ALA A 170 -8.84 -13.49 21.52
N GLY A 171 -7.90 -14.34 21.12
CA GLY A 171 -7.92 -15.78 21.42
C GLY A 171 -8.83 -16.60 20.50
N GLN A 172 -9.45 -16.01 19.47
CA GLN A 172 -10.33 -16.72 18.54
C GLN A 172 -9.79 -16.78 17.11
N MET A 173 -10.29 -17.76 16.38
CA MET A 173 -10.07 -17.93 14.95
C MET A 173 -11.34 -18.33 14.20
N THR A 174 -11.34 -18.11 12.89
CA THR A 174 -12.33 -18.68 11.95
C THR A 174 -11.65 -19.09 10.65
N THR A 175 -12.36 -19.90 9.89
CA THR A 175 -12.01 -20.33 8.54
C THR A 175 -13.12 -19.99 7.56
N VAL A 176 -12.75 -19.76 6.30
CA VAL A 176 -13.68 -19.64 5.17
C VAL A 176 -13.17 -20.55 4.06
N ALA A 177 -13.94 -21.58 3.72
CA ALA A 177 -13.54 -22.58 2.72
C ALA A 177 -13.31 -22.00 1.32
N GLY A 178 -13.89 -20.82 1.03
CA GLY A 178 -13.71 -20.09 -0.23
C GLY A 178 -14.80 -19.05 -0.43
N ALA A 179 -14.84 -18.43 -1.61
CA ALA A 179 -15.79 -17.35 -1.94
C ALA A 179 -17.28 -17.78 -1.84
N ASN A 180 -17.56 -19.08 -1.97
CA ASN A 180 -18.91 -19.65 -1.94
C ASN A 180 -19.31 -20.22 -0.57
N ALA A 181 -18.51 -19.99 0.48
CA ALA A 181 -18.84 -20.40 1.84
C ALA A 181 -18.91 -19.18 2.77
N ALA A 182 -19.88 -19.16 3.68
CA ALA A 182 -19.90 -18.17 4.75
C ALA A 182 -18.74 -18.43 5.73
N PRO A 183 -18.26 -17.40 6.46
CA PRO A 183 -17.31 -17.61 7.54
C PRO A 183 -17.85 -18.57 8.59
N GLU A 184 -17.04 -19.54 9.01
CA GLU A 184 -17.42 -20.49 10.06
C GLU A 184 -17.59 -19.80 11.41
N ALA A 185 -18.32 -20.45 12.33
CA ALA A 185 -18.42 -19.99 13.70
C ALA A 185 -17.03 -19.85 14.35
N ALA A 186 -16.85 -18.79 15.14
CA ALA A 186 -15.59 -18.56 15.87
C ALA A 186 -15.24 -19.73 16.79
N LYS A 187 -13.98 -20.16 16.75
CA LYS A 187 -13.42 -21.20 17.62
C LYS A 187 -12.30 -20.60 18.45
N ALA A 188 -12.07 -21.12 19.65
CA ALA A 188 -10.92 -20.73 20.46
C ALA A 188 -9.63 -21.24 19.81
N MET A 189 -8.58 -20.42 19.80
CA MET A 189 -7.25 -20.84 19.37
C MET A 189 -6.64 -21.78 20.42
N SER A 190 -6.01 -22.86 19.97
CA SER A 190 -5.18 -23.73 20.80
C SER A 190 -3.71 -23.34 20.68
N GLY A 191 -2.86 -23.86 21.58
CA GLY A 191 -1.42 -23.53 21.59
C GLY A 191 -0.66 -23.90 20.30
N GLY A 192 -1.18 -24.81 19.47
CA GLY A 192 -0.62 -25.15 18.17
C GLY A 192 -1.04 -24.21 17.03
N ASP A 193 -2.10 -23.41 17.24
CA ASP A 193 -2.64 -22.54 16.20
C ASP A 193 -1.91 -21.19 16.11
N ALA A 194 -1.24 -20.77 17.20
CA ALA A 194 -0.43 -19.56 17.20
C ALA A 194 0.82 -19.76 16.32
N GLY A 195 0.87 -19.06 15.18
CA GLY A 195 2.09 -18.99 14.38
C GLY A 195 3.19 -18.28 15.17
N LYS A 196 4.46 -18.60 14.91
CA LYS A 196 5.62 -17.88 15.52
C LYS A 196 6.47 -17.12 14.51
N TRP A 197 6.18 -17.27 13.23
CA TRP A 197 7.01 -16.71 12.15
C TRP A 197 7.13 -15.18 12.22
N GLN A 198 6.12 -14.51 12.77
CA GLN A 198 6.14 -13.08 12.97
C GLN A 198 7.25 -12.66 13.95
N GLU A 199 7.58 -13.45 14.97
CA GLU A 199 8.61 -13.10 15.98
C GLU A 199 10.02 -12.99 15.38
N ASP A 200 10.30 -13.71 14.29
CA ASP A 200 11.61 -13.63 13.63
C ASP A 200 11.79 -12.33 12.83
N VAL A 201 10.72 -11.56 12.61
CA VAL A 201 10.79 -10.25 11.96
C VAL A 201 11.24 -9.21 13.00
N LYS A 202 12.56 -9.12 13.19
CA LYS A 202 13.19 -8.14 14.08
C LYS A 202 13.44 -6.84 13.33
N VAL A 203 12.49 -5.91 13.37
CA VAL A 203 12.75 -4.53 12.90
C VAL A 203 13.50 -3.80 14.03
N SER A 204 14.79 -3.57 13.86
CA SER A 204 15.63 -2.91 14.87
C SER A 204 15.25 -1.44 15.11
N ASP A 205 14.52 -0.83 14.16
CA ASP A 205 14.34 0.62 14.09
C ASP A 205 12.86 1.06 14.21
N TYR A 206 12.02 0.31 14.95
CA TYR A 206 10.62 0.71 15.18
C TYR A 206 10.50 2.14 15.71
N ASP A 207 11.33 2.53 16.69
CA ASP A 207 11.27 3.85 17.34
C ASP A 207 11.60 4.98 16.37
N LYS A 208 12.61 4.78 15.52
CA LYS A 208 12.99 5.74 14.48
C LYS A 208 11.85 5.92 13.47
N PHE A 209 11.11 4.85 13.19
CA PHE A 209 9.99 4.90 12.25
C PHE A 209 8.72 5.50 12.86
N VAL A 210 8.39 5.19 14.12
CA VAL A 210 7.31 5.86 14.87
C VAL A 210 7.57 7.36 14.88
N LYS A 211 8.82 7.77 15.16
CA LYS A 211 9.25 9.16 15.10
C LYS A 211 9.09 9.76 13.70
N LEU A 212 9.47 9.06 12.63
CA LEU A 212 9.28 9.52 11.25
C LEU A 212 7.79 9.68 10.90
N MET A 213 6.94 8.76 11.35
CA MET A 213 5.49 8.83 11.17
C MET A 213 4.88 10.00 11.93
N GLU A 214 5.27 10.22 13.18
CA GLU A 214 4.86 11.37 14.00
C GLU A 214 5.32 12.69 13.39
N GLU A 215 6.57 12.77 12.92
CA GLU A 215 7.11 13.92 12.20
C GLU A 215 6.34 14.18 10.89
N SER A 216 5.96 13.13 10.17
CA SER A 216 5.15 13.23 8.93
C SER A 216 3.69 13.62 9.18
N ALA A 217 3.13 13.23 10.33
CA ALA A 217 1.77 13.57 10.76
C ALA A 217 1.69 15.00 11.30
N ALA A 218 2.72 15.45 12.03
CA ALA A 218 2.87 16.80 12.54
C ALA A 218 3.23 17.80 11.42
N SER A 219 4.03 17.37 10.45
CA SER A 219 4.46 18.22 9.35
C SER A 219 3.47 18.18 8.18
N GLY A 220 2.52 19.11 8.19
CA GLY A 220 1.88 19.59 6.96
C GLY A 220 2.85 20.30 5.98
N LYS A 221 4.17 20.12 6.10
CA LYS A 221 5.22 20.74 5.28
C LYS A 221 6.23 19.69 4.74
N LYS A 222 6.83 20.05 3.60
CA LYS A 222 7.69 19.24 2.73
C LYS A 222 8.66 18.31 3.46
N LEU A 223 8.71 17.05 3.05
CA LEU A 223 9.79 16.11 3.37
C LEU A 223 11.09 16.65 2.75
N LYS A 224 12.05 17.02 3.60
CA LYS A 224 13.46 17.19 3.21
C LYS A 224 14.18 15.93 3.65
N THR A 225 14.66 15.14 2.70
CA THR A 225 15.59 14.04 3.01
C THR A 225 16.92 14.28 2.30
N SER A 226 17.99 13.84 2.95
CA SER A 226 19.36 13.94 2.45
C SER A 226 19.84 12.52 2.14
N VAL A 227 20.12 12.24 0.88
CA VAL A 227 20.65 10.93 0.44
C VAL A 227 22.13 11.11 0.14
N LYS A 228 22.97 10.31 0.78
CA LYS A 228 24.40 10.23 0.49
C LYS A 228 24.59 9.25 -0.68
N MET A 229 25.13 9.77 -1.78
CA MET A 229 25.42 9.00 -2.98
C MET A 229 26.73 8.20 -2.82
N PRO A 230 26.97 7.16 -3.63
CA PRO A 230 28.17 6.32 -3.57
C PRO A 230 29.48 7.08 -3.82
N ASP A 231 29.41 8.27 -4.43
CA ASP A 231 30.52 9.19 -4.64
C ASP A 231 30.82 10.08 -3.41
N GLY A 232 30.08 9.90 -2.31
CA GLY A 232 30.21 10.67 -1.08
C GLY A 232 29.44 11.99 -1.06
N THR A 233 28.80 12.40 -2.16
CA THR A 233 28.03 13.64 -2.22
C THR A 233 26.64 13.47 -1.62
N VAL A 234 26.15 14.52 -0.93
CA VAL A 234 24.81 14.53 -0.35
C VAL A 234 23.90 15.36 -1.25
N LYS A 235 22.88 14.73 -1.85
CA LYS A 235 21.82 15.46 -2.57
C LYS A 235 20.56 15.56 -1.71
N GLN A 236 20.06 16.79 -1.59
CA GLN A 236 18.77 17.07 -0.97
C GLN A 236 17.66 16.88 -1.98
N ILE A 237 16.63 16.10 -1.61
CA ILE A 237 15.47 15.87 -2.45
C ILE A 237 14.27 16.58 -1.79
N GLU A 238 13.70 17.58 -2.47
CA GLU A 238 12.47 18.27 -2.04
C GLU A 238 11.30 17.85 -2.94
N GLY A 239 10.26 17.24 -2.35
CA GLY A 239 8.99 16.96 -3.02
C GLY A 239 7.81 17.22 -2.09
N GLY A 240 6.90 18.11 -2.47
CA GLY A 240 5.75 18.52 -1.65
C GLY A 240 4.41 18.28 -2.33
N LEU A 241 3.44 17.72 -1.61
CA LEU A 241 2.03 17.68 -2.00
C LEU A 241 1.30 18.92 -1.46
N LYS A 242 0.74 19.75 -2.35
CA LYS A 242 -0.18 20.85 -1.97
C LYS A 242 -1.54 20.26 -1.56
N LYS A 243 -2.07 20.68 -0.40
CA LYS A 243 -3.48 20.48 -0.03
C LYS A 243 -4.37 21.31 -0.97
N LYS A 244 -5.43 20.69 -1.51
CA LYS A 244 -6.70 21.37 -1.82
C LYS A 244 -7.66 21.03 -0.69
#